data_AF-A0A9Q3BTI6-F1
#
_entry.id   AF-A0A9Q3BTI6-F1
#
_cell.length_a   1.000
_cell.length_b   1.000
_cell.length_c   1.000
_cell.angle_alpha   90.00
_cell.angle_beta   90.00
_cell.angle_gamma   90.00
#
_symmetry.space_group_name_H-M   'P 1'
#
loop_
_entity.id
_entity.type
_entity.pdbx_description
1 polymer ?
#
loop_
_entity_poly.entity_id
_entity_poly.type
_entity_poly.pdbx_seq_one_letter_code
_entity_poly.pdbx_strand_id
1 'polypeptide(L)'
;MENLHDRKLKRLVSDRGGEFLNHRFKALSEEHGFQHTTSPAETPQHNGFAERGNQSILVKTRCILNHSKLPKVYWAEAVCTATALSNIVLTPSRNNKSPFSLCLNFRSRALGHINSIPTQPPKG
;
A
#
# COMPACT_ATOMS: atom_id res chain seq x y z
N MET A 1 13.00 3.58 10.85
CA MET A 1 13.17 3.73 9.39
C MET A 1 12.08 4.67 8.92
N GLU A 2 12.42 5.95 8.83
CA GLU A 2 11.50 6.99 8.38
C GLU A 2 11.44 6.99 6.85
N ASN A 3 10.23 7.15 6.35
CA ASN A 3 9.87 6.93 4.96
C ASN A 3 10.52 8.01 4.09
N LEU A 4 11.22 7.60 3.02
CA LEU A 4 11.90 8.42 2.01
C LEU A 4 11.06 9.57 1.36
N HIS A 5 9.80 9.75 1.75
CA HIS A 5 8.82 10.61 1.09
C HIS A 5 7.92 11.42 2.05
N ASP A 6 8.37 11.65 3.30
CA ASP A 6 7.73 12.55 4.29
C ASP A 6 6.23 12.30 4.55
N ARG A 7 5.81 11.02 4.48
CA ARG A 7 4.45 10.59 4.83
C ARG A 7 4.47 9.81 6.13
N LYS A 8 3.85 10.37 7.16
CA LYS A 8 3.65 9.70 8.46
C LYS A 8 2.41 8.83 8.42
N LEU A 9 2.55 7.60 8.93
CA LEU A 9 1.41 6.72 9.18
C LEU A 9 0.52 7.40 10.23
N LYS A 10 -0.77 7.57 9.93
CA LYS A 10 -1.69 8.25 10.86
C LYS A 10 -2.36 7.29 11.82
N ARG A 11 -2.86 6.17 11.28
CA ARG A 11 -3.61 5.15 12.02
C ARG A 11 -3.27 3.78 11.47
N LEU A 12 -3.09 2.81 12.37
CA LEU A 12 -3.03 1.40 12.07
C LEU A 12 -4.20 0.69 12.76
N VAL A 13 -4.90 -0.16 12.01
CA VAL A 13 -5.93 -1.06 12.55
C VAL A 13 -5.41 -2.49 12.40
N SER A 14 -5.21 -3.19 13.51
CA SER A 14 -4.84 -4.62 13.53
C SER A 14 -5.95 -5.44 14.16
N ASP A 15 -5.89 -6.76 13.99
CA ASP A 15 -6.65 -7.67 14.85
C ASP A 15 -6.10 -7.67 16.29
N ARG A 16 -6.68 -8.53 17.14
CA ARG A 16 -6.24 -8.75 18.53
C ARG A 16 -5.08 -9.74 18.65
N GLY A 17 -4.26 -9.88 17.60
CA GLY A 17 -3.03 -10.68 17.64
C GLY A 17 -2.10 -10.21 18.77
N GLY A 18 -1.52 -11.16 19.51
CA GLY A 18 -0.68 -10.85 20.68
C GLY A 18 0.57 -10.03 20.33
N GLU A 19 1.04 -10.11 19.09
CA GLU A 19 2.14 -9.31 18.56
C GLU A 19 1.82 -7.81 18.47
N PHE A 20 0.54 -7.44 18.37
CA PHE A 20 0.07 -6.05 18.33
C PHE A 20 -0.36 -5.52 19.70
N LEU A 21 -0.55 -6.40 20.69
CA LEU A 21 -1.02 -6.03 22.03
C LEU A 21 0.11 -5.83 23.05
N ASN A 22 1.36 -6.14 22.70
CA ASN A 22 2.47 -6.05 23.64
C ASN A 22 2.99 -4.61 23.83
N HIS A 23 3.70 -4.41 24.94
CA HIS A 23 4.29 -3.11 25.30
C HIS A 23 5.29 -2.59 24.26
N ARG A 24 5.99 -3.49 23.55
CA ARG A 24 6.97 -3.10 22.52
C ARG A 24 6.27 -2.46 21.34
N PHE A 25 5.13 -2.99 20.93
CA PHE A 25 4.32 -2.44 19.84
C PHE A 25 3.70 -1.10 20.23
N LYS A 26 3.23 -0.99 21.48
CA LYS A 26 2.76 0.28 22.02
C LYS A 26 3.85 1.36 21.97
N ALA A 27 5.05 1.06 22.48
CA ALA A 27 6.18 1.97 22.44
C ALA A 27 6.56 2.38 21.01
N LEU A 28 6.53 1.43 20.06
CA LEU A 28 6.77 1.70 18.64
C LEU A 28 5.74 2.71 18.07
N SER A 29 4.47 2.55 18.42
CA SER A 29 3.41 3.44 17.96
C SER A 29 3.53 4.86 18.52
N GLU A 30 3.97 4.98 19.76
CA GLU A 30 4.25 6.27 20.43
C GLU A 30 5.49 6.94 19.81
N GLU A 31 6.57 6.19 19.60
CA GLU A 31 7.81 6.67 18.96
C GLU A 31 7.55 7.22 17.56
N HIS A 32 6.74 6.52 16.76
CA HIS A 32 6.45 6.90 15.37
C HIS A 32 5.23 7.81 15.25
N GLY A 33 4.52 8.08 16.35
CA GLY A 33 3.39 9.01 16.43
C GLY A 33 2.13 8.58 15.68
N PHE A 34 1.90 7.27 15.48
CA PHE A 34 0.70 6.76 14.83
C PHE A 34 -0.29 6.16 15.83
N GLN A 35 -1.59 6.30 15.55
CA GLN A 35 -2.63 5.72 16.40
C GLN A 35 -2.81 4.24 16.08
N HIS A 36 -2.54 3.36 17.04
CA HIS A 36 -2.87 1.94 16.94
C HIS A 36 -4.25 1.67 17.54
N THR A 37 -5.09 0.96 16.78
CA THR A 37 -6.44 0.56 17.21
C THR A 37 -6.64 -0.90 16.86
N THR A 38 -7.26 -1.69 17.74
CA THR A 38 -7.62 -3.07 17.41
C THR A 38 -9.03 -3.11 16.83
N SER A 39 -9.25 -3.88 15.77
CA SER A 39 -10.58 -4.15 15.26
C SER A 39 -11.46 -4.82 16.33
N PRO A 40 -12.74 -4.41 16.46
CA PRO A 40 -13.72 -5.21 17.18
C PRO A 40 -13.76 -6.63 16.58
N ALA A 41 -14.07 -7.63 17.42
CA ALA A 41 -14.14 -9.04 17.01
C ALA A 41 -15.02 -9.28 15.76
N GLU A 42 -15.95 -8.36 15.50
CA GLU A 42 -16.96 -8.43 14.44
C GLU A 42 -16.64 -7.60 13.18
N THR A 43 -15.40 -7.10 13.02
CA THR A 43 -14.96 -6.49 11.74
C THR A 43 -13.89 -7.28 10.96
N PRO A 44 -14.10 -8.59 10.66
CA PRO A 44 -13.22 -9.38 9.79
C PRO A 44 -12.93 -8.73 8.44
N GLN A 45 -13.82 -7.88 7.94
CA GLN A 45 -13.71 -7.25 6.61
C GLN A 45 -12.46 -6.35 6.51
N HIS A 46 -12.07 -5.70 7.61
CA HIS A 46 -10.85 -4.89 7.67
C HIS A 46 -9.59 -5.74 7.62
N ASN A 47 -9.56 -6.86 8.36
CA ASN A 47 -8.42 -7.79 8.29
C ASN A 47 -8.39 -8.53 6.95
N GLY A 48 -9.56 -8.79 6.36
CA GLY A 48 -9.69 -9.47 5.08
C GLY A 48 -8.96 -8.75 3.94
N PHE A 49 -8.80 -7.42 4.00
CA PHE A 49 -7.96 -6.71 3.04
C PHE A 49 -6.47 -7.05 3.20
N ALA A 50 -5.97 -7.05 4.43
CA ALA A 50 -4.59 -7.44 4.74
C ALA A 50 -4.34 -8.91 4.43
N GLU A 51 -5.25 -9.80 4.84
CA GLU A 51 -5.21 -11.23 4.58
C GLU A 51 -5.16 -11.54 3.08
N ARG A 52 -6.05 -10.95 2.28
CA ARG A 52 -6.04 -11.12 0.81
C ARG A 52 -4.73 -10.62 0.20
N GLY A 53 -4.20 -9.50 0.68
CA GLY A 53 -2.91 -8.97 0.25
C GLY A 53 -1.77 -9.95 0.51
N ASN A 54 -1.68 -10.44 1.75
CA ASN A 54 -0.67 -11.41 2.18
C ASN A 54 -0.79 -12.73 1.41
N GLN A 55 -2.01 -13.25 1.26
CA GLN A 55 -2.27 -14.44 0.45
C GLN A 55 -1.83 -14.27 -1.00
N SER A 56 -2.12 -13.12 -1.62
CA SER A 56 -1.68 -12.83 -2.99
C SER A 56 -0.16 -12.84 -3.14
N ILE A 57 0.56 -12.22 -2.19
CA ILE A 57 2.04 -12.22 -2.18
C ILE A 57 2.57 -13.64 -2.03
N LEU A 58 2.00 -14.45 -1.12
CA LEU A 58 2.43 -15.83 -0.90
C LEU A 58 2.17 -16.72 -2.11
N VAL A 59 1.03 -16.54 -2.80
CA VAL A 59 0.74 -17.23 -4.07
C VAL A 59 1.80 -16.87 -5.11
N LYS A 60 2.06 -15.58 -5.32
CA LYS A 60 3.08 -15.11 -6.29
C LYS A 60 4.47 -15.64 -5.95
N THR A 61 4.83 -15.64 -4.68
CA THR A 61 6.12 -16.18 -4.18
C THR A 61 6.28 -17.65 -4.59
N ARG A 62 5.25 -18.47 -4.35
CA ARG A 62 5.24 -19.87 -4.76
C ARG A 62 5.34 -20.03 -6.28
N CYS A 63 4.62 -19.20 -7.04
CA CYS A 63 4.70 -19.20 -8.50
C CYS A 63 6.10 -18.86 -9.00
N ILE A 64 6.75 -17.83 -8.42
CA ILE A 64 8.12 -17.41 -8.79
C ILE A 64 9.11 -18.54 -8.52
N LEU A 65 9.08 -19.14 -7.33
CA LEU A 65 9.98 -20.25 -6.98
C LEU A 65 9.77 -21.46 -7.90
N ASN A 66 8.51 -21.84 -8.14
CA ASN A 66 8.18 -22.97 -8.98
C ASN A 66 8.57 -22.74 -10.45
N HIS A 67 8.33 -21.53 -10.98
CA HIS A 67 8.66 -21.18 -12.36
C HIS A 67 10.17 -21.08 -12.59
N SER A 68 10.92 -20.52 -11.63
CA SER A 68 12.37 -20.41 -11.69
C SER A 68 13.11 -21.70 -11.35
N LYS A 69 12.40 -22.73 -10.87
CA LYS A 69 12.97 -24.00 -10.37
C LYS A 69 13.99 -23.79 -9.24
N LEU A 70 13.82 -22.73 -8.46
CA LEU A 70 14.72 -22.41 -7.35
C LEU A 70 14.32 -23.16 -6.07
N PRO A 71 15.30 -23.60 -5.26
CA PRO A 71 15.03 -24.19 -3.95
C PRO A 71 14.42 -23.17 -2.98
N LYS A 72 13.74 -23.68 -1.95
CA LYS A 72 13.06 -22.86 -0.91
C LYS A 72 14.00 -21.95 -0.12
N VAL A 73 15.31 -22.16 -0.20
CA VAL A 73 16.32 -21.27 0.43
C VAL A 73 16.19 -19.83 -0.10
N TYR A 74 15.72 -19.66 -1.35
CA TYR A 74 15.48 -18.35 -1.97
C TYR A 74 14.10 -17.75 -1.66
N TRP A 75 13.44 -18.22 -0.60
CA TRP A 75 12.10 -17.76 -0.25
C TRP A 75 12.06 -16.26 0.02
N ALA A 76 13.06 -15.72 0.73
CA ALA A 76 13.13 -14.29 1.03
C ALA A 76 13.18 -13.44 -0.25
N GLU A 77 14.05 -13.80 -1.19
CA GLU A 77 14.22 -13.14 -2.48
C GLU A 77 12.96 -13.25 -3.33
N ALA A 78 12.30 -14.41 -3.31
CA ALA A 78 11.03 -14.61 -4.02
C ALA A 78 9.89 -13.76 -3.42
N VAL A 79 9.81 -13.62 -2.10
CA VAL A 79 8.83 -12.74 -1.44
C VAL A 79 9.12 -11.28 -1.77
N CYS A 80 10.39 -10.85 -1.71
CA CYS A 80 10.80 -9.51 -2.10
C CYS A 80 10.41 -9.22 -3.55
N THR A 81 10.68 -10.15 -4.47
CA THR A 81 10.32 -10.02 -5.89
C THR A 81 8.80 -9.97 -6.09
N ALA A 82 8.04 -10.87 -5.45
CA ALA A 82 6.58 -10.87 -5.50
C ALA A 82 5.97 -9.55 -5.01
N THR A 83 6.56 -8.99 -3.95
CA THR A 83 6.13 -7.73 -3.34
C THR A 83 6.46 -6.54 -4.25
N ALA A 84 7.69 -6.49 -4.78
CA ALA A 84 8.11 -5.46 -5.73
C ALA A 84 7.22 -5.46 -6.98
N LEU A 85 7.01 -6.63 -7.60
CA LEU A 85 6.10 -6.79 -8.74
C LEU A 85 4.68 -6.29 -8.41
N SER A 86 4.16 -6.64 -7.23
CA SER A 86 2.83 -6.19 -6.81
C SER A 86 2.71 -4.67 -6.68
N ASN A 87 3.81 -3.98 -6.35
CA ASN A 87 3.84 -2.53 -6.15
C ASN A 87 4.16 -1.74 -7.43
N ILE A 88 4.85 -2.33 -8.41
CA ILE A 88 5.26 -1.63 -9.65
C ILE A 88 4.37 -1.96 -10.86
N VAL A 89 3.70 -3.11 -10.87
CA VAL A 89 2.90 -3.54 -12.03
C VAL A 89 1.66 -2.65 -12.20
N LEU A 90 1.49 -2.16 -13.43
CA LEU A 90 0.33 -1.40 -13.86
C LEU A 90 -0.85 -2.36 -14.06
N THR A 91 -2.02 -1.97 -13.59
CA THR A 91 -3.23 -2.78 -13.76
C THR A 91 -4.35 -1.92 -14.37
N PRO A 92 -5.12 -2.43 -15.35
CA PRO A 92 -6.24 -1.70 -15.97
C PRO A 92 -7.28 -1.23 -14.95
N SER A 93 -7.55 -2.04 -13.92
CA SER A 93 -8.42 -1.70 -12.79
C SER A 93 -7.96 -0.49 -11.97
N ARG A 94 -6.70 -0.05 -12.15
CA ARG A 94 -6.10 1.13 -11.52
C ARG A 94 -5.77 2.22 -12.53
N ASN A 95 -6.49 2.25 -13.65
CA ASN A 95 -6.28 3.23 -14.72
C ASN A 95 -4.84 3.23 -15.26
N ASN A 96 -4.24 2.02 -15.34
CA ASN A 96 -2.85 1.77 -15.71
C ASN A 96 -1.81 2.52 -14.83
N LYS A 97 -2.11 2.72 -13.55
CA LYS A 97 -1.17 3.23 -12.55
C LYS A 97 -0.67 2.11 -11.63
N SER A 98 0.58 2.19 -11.22
CA SER A 98 1.15 1.28 -10.23
C SER A 98 0.69 1.66 -8.81
N PRO A 99 0.52 0.70 -7.90
CA PRO A 99 0.28 1.02 -6.48
C PRO A 99 1.33 1.96 -5.89
N PHE A 100 2.59 1.82 -6.29
CA PHE A 100 3.66 2.72 -5.90
C PHE A 100 3.37 4.18 -6.32
N SER A 101 2.97 4.42 -7.57
CA SER A 101 2.71 5.79 -8.04
C SER A 101 1.45 6.41 -7.43
N LEU A 102 0.43 5.58 -7.17
CA LEU A 102 -0.77 5.98 -6.44
C LEU A 102 -0.45 6.33 -4.98
N CYS A 103 0.29 5.46 -4.29
CA CYS A 103 0.66 5.62 -2.90
C CYS A 103 1.53 6.86 -2.67
N LEU A 104 2.38 7.22 -3.63
CA LEU A 104 3.22 8.42 -3.56
C LEU A 104 2.55 9.68 -4.10
N ASN A 105 1.28 9.63 -4.53
CA ASN A 105 0.62 10.72 -5.26
C ASN A 105 1.56 11.40 -6.25
N PHE A 106 1.98 10.72 -7.32
CA PHE A 106 2.27 11.42 -8.57
C PHE A 106 0.94 11.95 -9.15
N ARG A 107 0.23 12.79 -8.37
CA ARG A 107 -0.63 13.79 -8.94
C ARG A 107 0.35 14.71 -9.64
N SER A 108 0.32 14.72 -10.96
CA SER A 108 0.65 15.93 -11.69
C SER A 108 0.05 17.06 -10.85
N ARG A 109 0.92 17.96 -10.36
CA ARG A 109 0.48 19.26 -9.87
C ARG A 109 -0.17 19.88 -11.09
N ALA A 110 -1.44 19.55 -11.33
CA ALA A 110 -2.22 20.13 -12.39
C ALA A 110 -2.11 21.61 -12.09
N LEU A 111 -1.46 22.33 -12.99
CA LEU A 111 -1.24 23.75 -12.90
C LEU A 111 -2.63 24.36 -12.80
N GLY A 112 -3.07 24.63 -11.56
CA GLY A 112 -4.20 25.48 -11.27
C GLY A 112 -3.80 26.91 -11.59
N HIS A 113 -3.57 27.19 -12.87
CA HIS A 113 -3.43 28.52 -13.42
C HIS A 113 -3.57 28.47 -14.95
N ILE A 114 -4.77 28.14 -15.43
CA ILE A 114 -5.25 28.71 -16.69
C ILE A 114 -6.60 29.33 -16.38
N ASN A 115 -6.54 30.64 -16.15
CA ASN A 115 -7.70 31.48 -15.97
C ASN A 115 -8.66 31.29 -17.14
N SER A 116 -9.94 31.17 -16.79
CA SER A 116 -11.11 31.46 -17.62
C SER A 116 -10.84 32.61 -18.59
N ILE A 117 -10.77 32.30 -19.89
CA ILE A 117 -11.01 33.29 -20.94
C ILE A 117 -12.53 33.31 -21.14
N PRO A 118 -13.24 34.41 -20.86
CA PRO A 118 -14.65 34.52 -21.21
C PRO A 118 -14.75 34.68 -22.73
N THR A 119 -15.27 33.66 -23.41
CA THR A 119 -15.70 33.79 -24.80
C THR A 119 -16.97 34.65 -24.83
N GLN A 120 -16.85 35.91 -25.27
CA GLN A 120 -18.01 36.72 -25.65
C GLN A 120 -18.60 36.16 -26.97
N PRO A 121 -19.93 36.01 -27.11
CA PRO A 121 -20.54 35.60 -28.38
C PRO A 121 -20.42 36.72 -29.43
N PRO A 122 -20.31 36.38 -30.73
CA PRO A 122 -20.23 37.38 -31.79
C PRO A 122 -21.55 38.13 -31.91
N LYS A 123 -21.46 39.46 -32.01
CA LYS A 123 -22.59 40.31 -32.40
C LYS A 123 -22.80 40.16 -33.91
N GLY A 124 -23.99 39.69 -34.29
CA GLY A 124 -24.50 39.64 -35.65
C GLY A 124 -26.00 39.45 -35.60
#